data_AF-A0A4R7W4Q1-F1
#
_entry.id   AF-A0A4R7W4Q1-F1
#
_cell.length_a   1.000
_cell.length_b   1.000
_cell.length_c   1.000
_cell.angle_alpha   90.00
_cell.angle_beta   90.00
_cell.angle_gamma   90.00
#
_symmetry.space_group_name_H-M   'P 1'
#
loop_
_entity.id
_entity.type
_entity.pdbx_description
1 polymer ?
#
loop_
_entity_poly.entity_id
_entity_poly.type
_entity_poly.pdbx_seq_one_letter_code
_entity_poly.pdbx_strand_id
1 'polypeptide(L)'
;MRLPDPDGSRAVVVGALPGVPAVRDGVADLVRILTSPDGTGLPAEHCAVVVDEPGLGDRVATAAREAEDLLLFYYAGHGVADARGNLHLTLPSTDPRLPFAAVREAFGRARARHRVVVLDCRVVDWHLAAGQLDVADTVTLTATTWHGTAPGALTGELVTLLTDGDAEGAELLTFGHLHRRLRRLLGRRGVTAPGRDTELLALAPNHAPRLPPEDVVAKYAAHVRAWTRSHGPDHPDVLALRDEHAHTVGEAGSPAEAAYLYAALADDAARVLGRHHPQTSRAREHHASWTARAGDTVGAARLPSVGLTDRTAVTRVGPRRVGRP
;
A
#
# COMPACT_ATOMS: atom_id res chain seq x y z
N MET A 1 -6.15 -16.56 1.62
CA MET A 1 -5.18 -15.67 2.32
C MET A 1 -4.20 -16.57 3.06
N ARG A 2 -2.96 -16.15 3.23
CA ARG A 2 -1.95 -16.87 4.03
C ARG A 2 -0.90 -15.89 4.58
N LEU A 3 -0.13 -16.34 5.55
CA LEU A 3 1.13 -15.71 5.94
C LEU A 3 2.23 -15.98 4.88
N PRO A 4 3.29 -15.17 4.84
CA PRO A 4 4.49 -15.44 4.06
C PRO A 4 5.17 -16.73 4.52
N ASP A 5 5.92 -17.37 3.61
CA ASP A 5 6.85 -18.44 3.96
C ASP A 5 8.10 -17.82 4.63
N PRO A 6 8.40 -18.09 5.92
CA PRO A 6 9.48 -17.40 6.62
C PRO A 6 10.89 -17.70 6.06
N ASP A 7 11.09 -18.90 5.52
CA ASP A 7 12.39 -19.33 4.99
C ASP A 7 12.65 -18.68 3.62
N GLY A 8 11.61 -18.63 2.78
CA GLY A 8 11.61 -17.99 1.47
C GLY A 8 11.50 -16.46 1.50
N SER A 9 11.34 -15.83 2.66
CA SER A 9 11.08 -14.38 2.78
C SER A 9 12.27 -13.59 3.32
N ARG A 10 12.36 -12.30 2.97
CA ARG A 10 13.36 -11.36 3.48
C ARG A 10 12.72 -10.02 3.80
N ALA A 11 13.13 -9.42 4.92
CA ALA A 11 12.77 -8.06 5.30
C ALA A 11 14.02 -7.17 5.42
N VAL A 12 13.91 -5.92 4.98
CA VAL A 12 14.88 -4.85 5.25
C VAL A 12 14.11 -3.74 5.95
N VAL A 13 14.44 -3.48 7.22
CA VAL A 13 13.73 -2.51 8.08
C VAL A 13 14.66 -1.37 8.44
N VAL A 14 14.31 -0.15 8.04
CA VAL A 14 15.17 1.04 8.13
C VAL A 14 14.55 2.10 9.03
N GLY A 15 15.29 2.50 10.07
CA GLY A 15 14.96 3.65 10.93
C GLY A 15 15.94 4.80 10.69
N ALA A 16 15.49 5.87 10.05
CA ALA A 16 16.33 6.95 9.53
C ALA A 16 15.92 8.36 10.03
N LEU A 17 15.61 8.47 11.33
CA LEU A 17 15.23 9.72 12.01
C LEU A 17 15.96 9.84 13.38
N PRO A 18 17.24 10.22 13.40
CA PRO A 18 17.99 10.39 14.64
C PRO A 18 17.34 11.48 15.49
N GLY A 19 17.14 11.19 16.78
CA GLY A 19 16.47 12.09 17.72
C GLY A 19 14.94 11.92 17.82
N VAL A 20 14.33 10.97 17.11
CA VAL A 20 12.90 10.62 17.28
C VAL A 20 12.77 9.21 17.89
N PRO A 21 12.59 9.07 19.22
CA PRO A 21 12.44 7.76 19.87
C PRO A 21 11.34 6.91 19.24
N ALA A 22 10.14 7.47 19.02
CA ALA A 22 8.99 6.76 18.43
C ALA A 22 9.30 6.02 17.10
N VAL A 23 10.20 6.55 16.27
CA VAL A 23 10.61 5.89 15.02
C VAL A 23 11.58 4.74 15.29
N ARG A 24 12.53 4.92 16.20
CA ARG A 24 13.47 3.86 16.61
C ARG A 24 12.73 2.71 17.29
N ASP A 25 11.90 3.06 18.27
CA ASP A 25 11.18 2.12 19.11
C ASP A 25 10.15 1.35 18.27
N GLY A 26 9.40 2.04 17.42
CA GLY A 26 8.47 1.42 16.48
C GLY A 26 9.14 0.54 15.39
N VAL A 27 10.36 0.89 14.95
CA VAL A 27 11.17 -0.01 14.08
C VAL A 27 11.60 -1.26 14.84
N ALA A 28 12.03 -1.14 16.09
CA ALA A 28 12.39 -2.29 16.93
C ALA A 28 11.18 -3.20 17.21
N ASP A 29 10.01 -2.62 17.48
CA ASP A 29 8.76 -3.37 17.65
C ASP A 29 8.30 -4.05 16.36
N LEU A 30 8.40 -3.39 15.20
CA LEU A 30 8.10 -4.02 13.93
C LEU A 30 9.04 -5.22 13.65
N VAL A 31 10.34 -5.08 13.91
CA VAL A 31 11.29 -6.20 13.81
C VAL A 31 10.90 -7.34 14.73
N ARG A 32 10.58 -7.06 16.00
CA ARG A 32 10.12 -8.04 16.99
C ARG A 32 8.86 -8.78 16.53
N ILE A 33 7.90 -8.08 15.91
CA ILE A 33 6.68 -8.69 15.34
C ILE A 33 7.03 -9.58 14.15
N LEU A 34 7.85 -9.08 13.23
CA LEU A 34 8.28 -9.81 12.02
C LEU A 34 9.00 -11.12 12.36
N THR A 35 9.86 -11.12 13.38
CA THR A 35 10.61 -12.32 13.83
C THR A 35 9.88 -13.15 14.89
N SER A 36 8.71 -12.72 15.38
CA SER A 36 7.94 -13.47 16.37
C SER A 36 7.25 -14.68 15.72
N PRO A 37 7.25 -15.87 16.35
CA PRO A 37 6.40 -17.00 15.94
C PRO A 37 4.90 -16.65 15.89
N ASP A 38 4.45 -15.70 16.71
CA ASP A 38 3.07 -15.22 16.74
C ASP A 38 2.77 -14.18 15.64
N GLY A 39 3.80 -13.70 14.92
CA GLY A 39 3.71 -12.71 13.85
C GLY A 39 4.00 -13.31 12.48
N THR A 40 5.09 -12.88 11.83
CA THR A 40 5.51 -13.43 10.52
C THR A 40 6.46 -14.63 10.66
N GLY A 41 7.06 -14.85 11.82
CA GLY A 41 7.98 -15.98 12.09
C GLY A 41 9.32 -15.91 11.35
N LEU A 42 9.73 -14.75 10.81
CA LEU A 42 10.97 -14.63 10.04
C LEU A 42 12.20 -14.97 10.90
N PRO A 43 13.14 -15.81 10.40
CA PRO A 43 14.47 -15.96 10.98
C PRO A 43 15.15 -14.59 11.14
N ALA A 44 15.92 -14.40 12.21
CA ALA A 44 16.52 -13.10 12.52
C ALA A 44 17.51 -12.65 11.43
N GLU A 45 18.23 -13.62 10.84
CA GLU A 45 19.10 -13.46 9.68
C GLU A 45 18.36 -13.04 8.40
N HIS A 46 17.06 -13.30 8.30
CA HIS A 46 16.19 -12.88 7.19
C HIS A 46 15.61 -11.47 7.39
N CYS A 47 15.79 -10.85 8.57
CA CYS A 47 15.30 -9.53 8.93
C CYS A 47 16.47 -8.53 9.12
N ALA A 48 16.91 -7.92 8.03
CA ALA A 48 18.01 -6.97 8.04
C ALA A 48 17.58 -5.60 8.59
N VAL A 49 17.97 -5.30 9.84
CA VAL A 49 17.74 -4.00 10.47
C VAL A 49 18.85 -3.02 10.09
N VAL A 50 18.48 -1.80 9.72
CA VAL A 50 19.41 -0.69 9.41
C VAL A 50 18.99 0.56 10.18
N VAL A 51 19.78 0.90 11.19
CA VAL A 51 19.66 2.14 11.97
C VAL A 51 21.06 2.74 12.01
N ASP A 52 21.19 4.00 11.60
CA ASP A 52 22.43 4.80 11.62
C ASP A 52 23.67 4.24 10.86
N GLU A 53 23.54 3.14 10.11
CA GLU A 53 24.63 2.41 9.43
C GLU A 53 24.65 2.55 7.89
N PRO A 54 25.84 2.57 7.22
CA PRO A 54 25.96 2.59 5.76
C PRO A 54 25.66 1.23 5.10
N GLY A 55 25.67 1.21 3.76
CA GLY A 55 25.51 -0.04 2.98
C GLY A 55 24.07 -0.52 2.77
N LEU A 56 23.06 0.35 2.97
CA LEU A 56 21.65 -0.01 2.75
C LEU A 56 21.38 -0.57 1.33
N GLY A 57 22.03 -0.01 0.31
CA GLY A 57 21.89 -0.48 -1.07
C GLY A 57 22.26 -1.95 -1.25
N ASP A 58 23.38 -2.38 -0.67
CA ASP A 58 23.86 -3.76 -0.75
C ASP A 58 22.96 -4.74 0.03
N ARG A 59 22.41 -4.28 1.17
CA ARG A 59 21.42 -5.05 1.96
C ARG A 59 20.12 -5.25 1.19
N VAL A 60 19.59 -4.20 0.55
CA VAL A 60 18.40 -4.30 -0.32
C VAL A 60 18.67 -5.20 -1.52
N ALA A 61 19.81 -5.07 -2.18
CA ALA A 61 20.20 -5.93 -3.30
C ALA A 61 20.35 -7.41 -2.87
N THR A 62 20.90 -7.67 -1.70
CA THR A 62 21.07 -9.02 -1.13
C THR A 62 19.70 -9.65 -0.82
N ALA A 63 18.85 -8.95 -0.07
CA ALA A 63 17.49 -9.40 0.23
C ALA A 63 16.68 -9.66 -1.06
N ALA A 64 16.81 -8.80 -2.08
CA ALA A 64 16.10 -8.96 -3.35
C ALA A 64 16.56 -10.19 -4.18
N ARG A 65 17.81 -10.64 -4.05
CA ARG A 65 18.29 -11.88 -4.68
C ARG A 65 17.79 -13.14 -3.96
N GLU A 66 17.60 -13.05 -2.64
CA GLU A 66 17.36 -14.21 -1.76
C GLU A 66 15.89 -14.45 -1.43
N ALA A 67 15.04 -13.41 -1.52
CA ALA A 67 13.61 -13.56 -1.33
C ALA A 67 12.97 -14.31 -2.52
N GLU A 68 12.31 -15.42 -2.22
CA GLU A 68 11.50 -16.22 -3.15
C GLU A 68 9.99 -16.03 -2.90
N ASP A 69 9.58 -15.75 -1.67
CA ASP A 69 8.18 -15.49 -1.32
C ASP A 69 7.89 -14.01 -1.07
N LEU A 70 8.13 -13.47 0.14
CA LEU A 70 7.99 -12.04 0.44
C LEU A 70 9.35 -11.32 0.44
N LEU A 71 9.46 -10.24 -0.32
CA LEU A 71 10.46 -9.19 -0.13
C LEU A 71 9.80 -7.95 0.47
N LEU A 72 10.09 -7.65 1.74
CA LEU A 72 9.60 -6.46 2.44
C LEU A 72 10.72 -5.42 2.59
N PHE A 73 10.50 -4.20 2.12
CA PHE A 73 11.32 -3.03 2.44
C PHE A 73 10.47 -2.06 3.26
N TYR A 74 10.83 -1.86 4.53
CA TYR A 74 10.21 -0.88 5.42
C TYR A 74 11.19 0.27 5.67
N TYR A 75 10.74 1.51 5.49
CA TYR A 75 11.54 2.71 5.76
C TYR A 75 10.72 3.73 6.54
N ALA A 76 11.20 4.11 7.72
CA ALA A 76 10.69 5.24 8.48
C ALA A 76 11.77 6.34 8.55
N GLY A 77 11.52 7.51 7.95
CA GLY A 77 12.59 8.49 7.76
C GLY A 77 12.24 9.77 6.99
N HIS A 78 13.27 10.40 6.43
CA HIS A 78 13.17 11.60 5.62
C HIS A 78 13.37 11.31 4.12
N GLY A 79 12.48 11.86 3.29
CA GLY A 79 12.61 11.83 1.84
C GLY A 79 12.87 13.22 1.28
N VAL A 80 13.70 13.32 0.25
CA VAL A 80 13.92 14.56 -0.50
C VAL A 80 13.71 14.29 -1.98
N ALA A 81 12.83 15.03 -2.64
CA ALA A 81 12.78 15.06 -4.10
C ALA A 81 13.92 15.94 -4.64
N ASP A 82 14.62 15.50 -5.68
CA ASP A 82 15.50 16.39 -6.44
C ASP A 82 14.71 17.23 -7.47
N ALA A 83 15.38 18.19 -8.11
CA ALA A 83 14.76 19.08 -9.12
C ALA A 83 14.24 18.36 -10.38
N ARG A 84 14.50 17.05 -10.54
CA ARG A 84 13.96 16.19 -11.61
C ARG A 84 12.83 15.28 -11.10
N GLY A 85 12.44 15.41 -9.83
CA GLY A 85 11.42 14.58 -9.18
C GLY A 85 11.94 13.21 -8.72
N ASN A 86 13.25 12.98 -8.63
CA ASN A 86 13.74 11.73 -8.07
C ASN A 86 13.64 11.73 -6.55
N LEU A 87 13.01 10.70 -6.00
CA LEU A 87 12.95 10.49 -4.56
C LEU A 87 14.30 9.94 -4.06
N HIS A 88 14.83 10.60 -3.04
CA HIS A 88 16.03 10.20 -2.33
C HIS A 88 15.67 9.91 -0.87
N LEU A 89 16.00 8.73 -0.37
CA LEU A 89 15.85 8.36 1.03
C LEU A 89 17.12 8.81 1.77
N THR A 90 16.98 9.66 2.79
CA THR A 90 18.13 10.09 3.60
C THR A 90 18.47 9.03 4.62
N LEU A 91 19.76 8.82 4.88
CA LEU A 91 20.23 7.97 5.97
C LEU A 91 20.89 8.82 7.06
N PRO A 92 20.86 8.39 8.32
CA PRO A 92 21.61 9.04 9.37
C PRO A 92 23.11 8.78 9.18
N SER A 93 23.95 9.71 9.65
CA SER A 93 25.42 9.69 9.69
C SER A 93 26.22 10.10 8.45
N THR A 94 25.71 10.09 7.20
CA THR A 94 26.44 10.66 6.03
C THR A 94 25.52 11.19 4.91
N ASP A 95 26.08 11.91 3.93
CA ASP A 95 25.37 12.42 2.72
C ASP A 95 25.38 11.49 1.47
N PRO A 96 25.39 10.14 1.54
CA PRO A 96 24.83 9.32 0.48
C PRO A 96 23.33 9.16 0.71
N ARG A 97 22.59 10.05 0.08
CA ARG A 97 21.18 9.82 -0.25
C ARG A 97 21.06 8.52 -1.04
N LEU A 98 20.24 7.57 -0.58
CA LEU A 98 19.91 6.39 -1.39
C LEU A 98 18.85 6.81 -2.43
N PRO A 99 19.13 6.78 -3.74
CA PRO A 99 18.11 7.05 -4.74
C PRO A 99 17.07 5.94 -4.66
N PHE A 100 15.79 6.27 -4.51
CA PHE A 100 14.71 5.29 -4.44
C PHE A 100 14.69 4.40 -5.70
N ALA A 101 15.15 4.93 -6.84
CA ALA A 101 15.40 4.17 -8.07
C ALA A 101 16.23 2.88 -7.86
N ALA A 102 17.20 2.85 -6.95
CA ALA A 102 17.98 1.66 -6.63
C ALA A 102 17.12 0.57 -5.94
N VAL A 103 16.21 0.97 -5.04
CA VAL A 103 15.23 0.07 -4.43
C VAL A 103 14.28 -0.47 -5.50
N ARG A 104 13.77 0.39 -6.39
CA ARG A 104 12.91 -0.01 -7.52
C ARG A 104 13.59 -1.00 -8.46
N GLU A 105 14.87 -0.78 -8.77
CA GLU A 105 15.66 -1.65 -9.64
C GLU A 105 15.93 -3.02 -9.00
N ALA A 106 16.25 -3.06 -7.71
CA ALA A 106 16.37 -4.31 -6.96
C ALA A 106 15.04 -5.08 -6.91
N PHE A 107 13.94 -4.39 -6.59
CA PHE A 107 12.59 -4.98 -6.56
C PHE A 107 12.13 -5.47 -7.94
N GLY A 108 12.44 -4.76 -9.02
CA GLY A 108 12.14 -5.18 -10.38
C GLY A 108 12.86 -6.48 -10.79
N ARG A 109 14.03 -6.75 -10.22
CA ARG A 109 14.81 -7.98 -10.45
C ARG A 109 14.55 -9.10 -9.44
N ALA A 110 13.83 -8.83 -8.36
CA ALA A 110 13.59 -9.81 -7.30
C ALA A 110 12.81 -11.03 -7.81
N ARG A 111 13.11 -12.20 -7.28
CA ARG A 111 12.36 -13.44 -7.57
C ARG A 111 11.12 -13.60 -6.71
N ALA A 112 11.05 -12.87 -5.60
CA ALA A 112 9.94 -12.84 -4.67
C ALA A 112 8.58 -12.74 -5.38
N ARG A 113 7.69 -13.68 -5.06
CA ARG A 113 6.28 -13.72 -5.49
C ARG A 113 5.53 -12.47 -5.05
N HIS A 114 5.89 -11.94 -3.89
CA HIS A 114 5.27 -10.79 -3.27
C HIS A 114 6.35 -9.77 -2.91
N ARG A 115 6.17 -8.53 -3.36
CA ARG A 115 7.13 -7.45 -3.20
C ARG A 115 6.41 -6.29 -2.54
N VAL A 116 6.87 -5.88 -1.36
CA VAL A 116 6.19 -4.88 -0.55
C VAL A 116 7.17 -3.79 -0.14
N VAL A 117 6.78 -2.55 -0.39
CA VAL A 117 7.52 -1.34 -0.01
C VAL A 117 6.63 -0.53 0.93
N VAL A 118 7.04 -0.36 2.18
CA VAL A 118 6.35 0.47 3.17
C VAL A 118 7.21 1.69 3.47
N LEU A 119 6.69 2.89 3.24
CA LEU A 119 7.41 4.15 3.50
C LEU A 119 6.62 5.03 4.48
N ASP A 120 7.05 5.12 5.74
CA ASP A 120 6.69 6.22 6.65
C ASP A 120 7.71 7.36 6.45
N CYS A 121 7.57 8.08 5.33
CA CYS A 121 8.57 9.04 4.90
C CYS A 121 8.04 10.47 4.86
N ARG A 122 8.76 11.38 5.52
CA ARG A 122 8.51 12.82 5.45
C ARG A 122 9.18 13.36 4.18
N VAL A 123 8.45 13.37 3.06
CA VAL A 123 8.98 13.78 1.75
C VAL A 123 8.80 15.29 1.52
N VAL A 124 9.92 16.01 1.41
CA VAL A 124 9.94 17.38 0.89
C VAL A 124 9.66 17.35 -0.62
N ASP A 125 8.75 18.21 -1.07
CA ASP A 125 8.27 18.29 -2.47
C ASP A 125 7.67 16.98 -3.02
N TRP A 126 6.94 16.27 -2.17
CA TRP A 126 6.17 15.05 -2.48
C TRP A 126 5.51 15.00 -3.86
N HIS A 127 4.90 16.10 -4.28
CA HIS A 127 4.17 16.21 -5.54
C HIS A 127 5.06 16.02 -6.79
N LEU A 128 6.38 16.20 -6.67
CA LEU A 128 7.36 15.84 -7.71
C LEU A 128 7.74 14.35 -7.66
N ALA A 129 7.75 13.75 -6.47
CA ALA A 129 8.20 12.37 -6.22
C ALA A 129 7.09 11.31 -6.33
N ALA A 130 5.81 11.68 -6.19
CA ALA A 130 4.69 10.73 -6.11
C ALA A 130 4.60 9.75 -7.31
N GLY A 131 5.02 10.19 -8.50
CA GLY A 131 5.07 9.35 -9.71
C GLY A 131 6.17 8.27 -9.72
N GLN A 132 7.07 8.25 -8.73
CA GLN A 132 8.16 7.25 -8.63
C GLN A 132 7.79 6.01 -7.83
N LEU A 133 6.69 6.05 -7.07
CA LEU A 133 6.27 4.98 -6.17
C LEU A 133 5.56 3.81 -6.84
N ASP A 134 5.18 4.02 -8.09
CA ASP A 134 4.70 2.97 -8.99
C ASP A 134 5.91 2.09 -9.37
N VAL A 135 6.05 0.96 -8.68
CA VAL A 135 7.00 -0.10 -8.99
C VAL A 135 6.17 -1.26 -9.49
N ALA A 136 6.46 -1.72 -10.72
CA ALA A 136 5.69 -2.79 -11.33
C ALA A 136 5.64 -4.01 -10.41
N ASP A 137 4.45 -4.61 -10.31
CA ASP A 137 4.17 -5.82 -9.52
C ASP A 137 4.61 -5.73 -8.05
N THR A 138 4.56 -4.51 -7.48
CA THR A 138 4.93 -4.22 -6.09
C THR A 138 3.78 -3.55 -5.34
N VAL A 139 3.59 -3.96 -4.10
CA VAL A 139 2.69 -3.35 -3.12
C VAL A 139 3.40 -2.17 -2.47
N THR A 140 3.10 -0.94 -2.89
CA THR A 140 3.62 0.25 -2.20
C THR A 140 2.62 0.80 -1.19
N LEU A 141 2.93 0.70 0.11
CA LEU A 141 2.25 1.37 1.21
C LEU A 141 3.07 2.57 1.68
N THR A 142 2.93 3.73 1.03
CA THR A 142 3.48 4.96 1.62
C THR A 142 2.47 5.56 2.57
N ALA A 143 2.88 6.00 3.75
CA ALA A 143 2.32 7.21 4.35
C ALA A 143 3.34 8.33 4.19
N THR A 144 3.04 9.28 3.31
CA THR A 144 3.77 10.55 3.33
C THR A 144 3.07 11.53 4.24
N THR A 145 3.69 11.80 5.38
CA THR A 145 3.20 12.77 6.34
C THR A 145 3.29 14.18 5.74
N TRP A 146 2.21 14.65 5.15
CA TRP A 146 2.05 16.01 4.66
C TRP A 146 1.50 16.90 5.77
N HIS A 147 2.33 17.80 6.30
CA HIS A 147 2.00 18.84 7.29
C HIS A 147 0.94 18.51 8.36
N GLY A 148 1.37 17.99 9.51
CA GLY A 148 0.57 18.01 10.75
C GLY A 148 0.65 16.75 11.61
N THR A 149 0.94 15.60 11.02
CA THR A 149 1.13 14.34 11.76
C THR A 149 2.53 14.25 12.38
N ALA A 150 2.63 13.59 13.54
CA ALA A 150 3.90 13.35 14.21
C ALA A 150 4.79 12.39 13.40
N PRO A 151 6.13 12.54 13.44
CA PRO A 151 7.04 11.58 12.82
C PRO A 151 6.90 10.18 13.45
N GLY A 152 6.80 9.13 12.63
CA GLY A 152 6.56 7.76 13.09
C GLY A 152 5.08 7.44 13.38
N ALA A 153 4.14 8.30 12.99
CA ALA A 153 2.71 8.05 13.20
C ALA A 153 2.18 6.83 12.42
N LEU A 154 2.69 6.53 11.20
CA LEU A 154 2.35 5.25 10.56
C LEU A 154 3.05 4.10 11.27
N THR A 155 4.31 4.24 11.69
CA THR A 155 5.00 3.19 12.46
C THR A 155 4.19 2.80 13.69
N GLY A 156 3.73 3.78 14.49
CA GLY A 156 2.93 3.56 15.68
C GLY A 156 1.61 2.84 15.38
N GLU A 157 0.77 3.40 14.51
CA GLU A 157 -0.53 2.79 14.18
C GLU A 157 -0.39 1.40 13.54
N LEU A 158 0.66 1.16 12.73
CA LEU A 158 0.95 -0.16 12.16
C LEU A 158 1.35 -1.17 13.25
N VAL A 159 2.24 -0.79 14.16
CA VAL A 159 2.67 -1.64 15.29
C VAL A 159 1.49 -1.94 16.21
N THR A 160 0.64 -0.95 16.52
CA THR A 160 -0.60 -1.14 17.28
C THR A 160 -1.53 -2.13 16.59
N LEU A 161 -1.84 -1.96 15.30
CA LEU A 161 -2.71 -2.88 14.56
C LEU A 161 -2.14 -4.31 14.49
N LEU A 162 -0.82 -4.47 14.36
CA LEU A 162 -0.17 -5.78 14.34
C LEU A 162 -0.06 -6.44 15.71
N THR A 163 -0.06 -5.65 16.80
CA THR A 163 0.06 -6.17 18.19
C THR A 163 -1.33 -6.47 18.77
N ASP A 164 -2.24 -5.51 18.71
CA ASP A 164 -3.56 -5.59 19.34
C ASP A 164 -4.64 -6.18 18.40
N GLY A 165 -4.37 -6.14 17.08
CA GLY A 165 -5.31 -6.56 16.04
C GLY A 165 -6.33 -5.48 15.61
N ASP A 166 -7.28 -5.86 14.76
CA ASP A 166 -8.49 -5.08 14.46
C ASP A 166 -9.72 -5.98 14.62
N ALA A 167 -10.65 -5.59 15.50
CA ALA A 167 -11.91 -6.30 15.70
C ALA A 167 -12.80 -6.31 14.43
N GLU A 168 -12.57 -5.38 13.49
CA GLU A 168 -13.22 -5.35 12.17
C GLU A 168 -12.45 -6.17 11.10
N GLY A 169 -11.33 -6.80 11.46
CA GLY A 169 -10.46 -7.56 10.58
C GLY A 169 -10.82 -9.04 10.45
N ALA A 170 -10.31 -9.67 9.38
CA ALA A 170 -10.32 -11.11 9.22
C ALA A 170 -9.33 -11.78 10.21
N GLU A 171 -9.23 -13.11 10.19
CA GLU A 171 -8.26 -13.88 11.00
C GLU A 171 -6.78 -13.52 10.72
N LEU A 172 -6.49 -13.00 9.53
CA LEU A 172 -5.16 -12.54 9.13
C LEU A 172 -5.19 -11.07 8.73
N LEU A 173 -4.19 -10.30 9.17
CA LEU A 173 -4.03 -8.90 8.82
C LEU A 173 -3.35 -8.76 7.45
N THR A 174 -4.15 -8.63 6.40
CA THR A 174 -3.66 -8.43 5.03
C THR A 174 -3.10 -7.03 4.81
N PHE A 175 -2.15 -6.89 3.89
CA PHE A 175 -1.67 -5.56 3.48
C PHE A 175 -2.81 -4.66 2.98
N GLY A 176 -3.82 -5.24 2.33
CA GLY A 176 -5.05 -4.53 1.93
C GLY A 176 -5.86 -4.02 3.12
N HIS A 177 -6.06 -4.86 4.15
CA HIS A 177 -6.74 -4.48 5.39
C HIS A 177 -5.97 -3.40 6.15
N LEU A 178 -4.68 -3.62 6.42
CA LEU A 178 -3.79 -2.68 7.11
C LEU A 178 -3.79 -1.31 6.42
N HIS A 179 -3.66 -1.30 5.09
CA HIS A 179 -3.79 -0.07 4.29
C HIS A 179 -5.11 0.66 4.50
N ARG A 180 -6.26 -0.04 4.37
CA ARG A 180 -7.59 0.57 4.58
C ARG A 180 -7.72 1.16 5.99
N ARG A 181 -7.22 0.44 7.01
CA ARG A 181 -7.30 0.85 8.40
C ARG A 181 -6.41 2.07 8.68
N LEU A 182 -5.14 2.04 8.28
CA LEU A 182 -4.21 3.17 8.38
C LEU A 182 -4.71 4.41 7.64
N ARG A 183 -5.26 4.26 6.43
CA ARG A 183 -5.86 5.37 5.65
C ARG A 183 -7.04 6.04 6.36
N ARG A 184 -7.77 5.32 7.22
CA ARG A 184 -8.84 5.90 8.05
C ARG A 184 -8.28 6.61 9.28
N LEU A 185 -7.36 5.98 10.00
CA LEU A 185 -6.78 6.48 11.25
C LEU A 185 -5.94 7.74 11.03
N LEU A 186 -5.05 7.72 10.04
CA LEU A 186 -4.16 8.84 9.69
C LEU A 186 -4.83 9.87 8.75
N GLY A 187 -6.05 9.59 8.31
CA GLY A 187 -6.76 10.34 7.29
C GLY A 187 -6.20 10.15 5.87
N ARG A 188 -6.95 10.66 4.89
CA ARG A 188 -6.71 10.46 3.45
C ARG A 188 -5.46 11.16 2.88
N ARG A 189 -4.70 11.88 3.71
CA ARG A 189 -3.57 12.72 3.30
C ARG A 189 -2.26 12.00 3.57
N GLY A 190 -1.80 11.24 2.58
CA GLY A 190 -0.48 10.62 2.59
C GLY A 190 -0.47 9.12 2.27
N VAL A 191 -1.59 8.42 2.48
CA VAL A 191 -1.67 6.98 2.22
C VAL A 191 -2.06 6.70 0.77
N THR A 192 -1.09 6.27 -0.05
CA THR A 192 -1.35 5.84 -1.43
C THR A 192 -1.95 4.43 -1.45
N ALA A 193 -2.92 4.20 -2.35
CA ALA A 193 -3.47 2.86 -2.54
C ALA A 193 -2.36 1.87 -2.96
N PRO A 194 -2.39 0.62 -2.45
CA PRO A 194 -1.43 -0.39 -2.83
C PRO A 194 -1.57 -0.79 -4.32
N GLY A 195 -0.50 -1.38 -4.84
CA GLY A 195 -0.51 -2.11 -6.10
C GLY A 195 -1.34 -3.41 -6.03
N ARG A 196 -1.33 -4.17 -7.13
CA ARG A 196 -2.16 -5.39 -7.27
C ARG A 196 -1.85 -6.47 -6.22
N ASP A 197 -2.85 -7.30 -5.97
CA ASP A 197 -2.83 -8.53 -5.14
C ASP A 197 -2.59 -8.39 -3.63
N THR A 198 -2.78 -7.21 -3.03
CA THR A 198 -2.67 -7.01 -1.56
C THR A 198 -3.66 -7.74 -0.67
N GLU A 199 -4.82 -8.13 -1.20
CA GLU A 199 -5.86 -8.79 -0.39
C GLU A 199 -5.52 -10.28 -0.10
N LEU A 200 -4.48 -10.84 -0.73
CA LEU A 200 -4.17 -12.27 -0.62
C LEU A 200 -3.04 -12.59 0.37
N LEU A 201 -2.17 -11.62 0.67
CA LEU A 201 -1.03 -11.79 1.56
C LEU A 201 -1.23 -11.08 2.91
N ALA A 202 -1.04 -11.84 3.99
CA ALA A 202 -1.00 -11.34 5.36
C ALA A 202 0.40 -10.91 5.77
N LEU A 203 0.47 -10.01 6.77
CA LEU A 203 1.70 -9.67 7.46
C LEU A 203 1.80 -10.41 8.82
N ALA A 204 0.68 -10.51 9.54
CA ALA A 204 0.57 -11.21 10.81
C ALA A 204 -0.85 -11.81 11.00
N PRO A 205 -1.03 -12.74 11.95
CA PRO A 205 -2.35 -13.05 12.51
C PRO A 205 -3.06 -11.81 13.06
N ASN A 206 -4.38 -11.90 13.19
CA ASN A 206 -5.17 -10.89 13.89
C ASN A 206 -5.47 -11.37 15.33
N HIS A 207 -4.89 -10.70 16.32
CA HIS A 207 -5.05 -11.06 17.73
C HIS A 207 -6.33 -10.48 18.38
N ALA A 208 -7.06 -9.61 17.68
CA ALA A 208 -8.26 -8.97 18.23
C ALA A 208 -9.46 -9.94 18.34
N PRO A 209 -10.31 -9.81 19.38
CA PRO A 209 -11.64 -10.41 19.39
C PRO A 209 -12.47 -9.86 18.22
N ARG A 210 -12.72 -10.70 17.21
CA ARG A 210 -13.40 -10.29 15.98
C ARG A 210 -14.89 -10.04 16.21
N LEU A 211 -15.40 -8.95 15.64
CA LEU A 211 -16.83 -8.67 15.51
C LEU A 211 -17.47 -9.66 14.52
N PRO A 212 -18.77 -9.96 14.67
CA PRO A 212 -19.53 -10.68 13.66
C PRO A 212 -19.46 -9.94 12.30
N PRO A 213 -19.24 -10.63 11.17
CA PRO A 213 -19.11 -9.96 9.86
C PRO A 213 -20.33 -9.11 9.49
N GLU A 214 -21.52 -9.51 9.91
CA GLU A 214 -22.77 -8.78 9.73
C GLU A 214 -22.80 -7.43 10.48
N ASP A 215 -22.22 -7.36 11.68
CA ASP A 215 -22.10 -6.12 12.46
C ASP A 215 -21.11 -5.15 11.81
N VAL A 216 -20.01 -5.69 11.26
CA VAL A 216 -19.05 -4.93 10.48
C VAL A 216 -19.74 -4.34 9.24
N VAL A 217 -20.41 -5.17 8.43
CA VAL A 217 -21.18 -4.71 7.25
C VAL A 217 -22.22 -3.67 7.63
N ALA A 218 -23.01 -3.90 8.69
CA ALA A 218 -24.03 -2.96 9.16
C ALA A 218 -23.45 -1.60 9.57
N LYS A 219 -22.28 -1.60 10.24
CA LYS A 219 -21.52 -0.40 10.60
C LYS A 219 -21.08 0.40 9.37
N TYR A 220 -20.49 -0.26 8.36
CA TYR A 220 -20.09 0.42 7.12
C TYR A 220 -21.31 0.94 6.33
N ALA A 221 -22.38 0.15 6.24
CA ALA A 221 -23.61 0.55 5.58
C ALA A 221 -24.24 1.81 6.25
N ALA A 222 -24.24 1.86 7.58
CA ALA A 222 -24.69 3.02 8.35
C ALA A 222 -23.79 4.25 8.12
N HIS A 223 -22.46 4.05 8.09
CA HIS A 223 -21.48 5.11 7.85
C HIS A 223 -21.64 5.73 6.45
N VAL A 224 -21.77 4.90 5.41
CA VAL A 224 -22.08 5.34 4.03
C VAL A 224 -23.39 6.14 4.00
N ARG A 225 -24.47 5.62 4.60
CA ARG A 225 -25.77 6.33 4.65
C ARG A 225 -25.66 7.69 5.35
N ALA A 226 -24.90 7.79 6.44
CA ALA A 226 -24.71 9.04 7.16
C ALA A 226 -23.93 10.07 6.33
N TRP A 227 -22.79 9.69 5.76
CA TRP A 227 -21.96 10.60 4.95
C TRP A 227 -22.63 11.04 3.65
N THR A 228 -23.36 10.14 2.98
CA THR A 228 -24.13 10.47 1.76
C THR A 228 -25.18 11.57 2.03
N ARG A 229 -25.82 11.57 3.22
CA ARG A 229 -26.78 12.63 3.58
C ARG A 229 -26.10 13.98 3.82
N SER A 230 -24.91 13.99 4.44
CA SER A 230 -24.23 15.25 4.81
C SER A 230 -23.41 15.86 3.67
N HIS A 231 -22.85 15.05 2.77
CA HIS A 231 -21.89 15.50 1.74
C HIS A 231 -22.37 15.24 0.30
N GLY A 232 -23.45 14.48 0.11
CA GLY A 232 -23.91 14.03 -1.20
C GLY A 232 -23.21 12.76 -1.71
N PRO A 233 -23.85 11.99 -2.61
CA PRO A 233 -23.34 10.69 -3.09
C PRO A 233 -22.05 10.79 -3.91
N ASP A 234 -21.82 11.94 -4.55
CA ASP A 234 -20.68 12.24 -5.41
C ASP A 234 -19.45 12.73 -4.64
N HIS A 235 -19.54 12.92 -3.33
CA HIS A 235 -18.39 13.34 -2.55
C HIS A 235 -17.29 12.26 -2.61
N PRO A 236 -16.02 12.59 -2.90
CA PRO A 236 -14.93 11.60 -2.94
C PRO A 236 -14.81 10.77 -1.65
N ASP A 237 -15.28 11.34 -0.52
CA ASP A 237 -15.29 10.62 0.75
C ASP A 237 -16.36 9.55 0.86
N VAL A 238 -17.55 9.81 0.31
CA VAL A 238 -18.61 8.80 0.17
C VAL A 238 -18.18 7.68 -0.78
N LEU A 239 -17.52 8.01 -1.90
CA LEU A 239 -17.03 7.00 -2.85
C LEU A 239 -16.03 6.03 -2.22
N ALA A 240 -15.10 6.50 -1.37
CA ALA A 240 -14.17 5.59 -0.71
C ALA A 240 -14.76 4.88 0.53
N LEU A 241 -15.82 5.40 1.15
CA LEU A 241 -16.60 4.65 2.14
C LEU A 241 -17.42 3.53 1.49
N ARG A 242 -17.96 3.76 0.29
CA ARG A 242 -18.66 2.74 -0.51
C ARG A 242 -17.72 1.61 -0.94
N ASP A 243 -16.46 1.93 -1.27
CA ASP A 243 -15.41 0.95 -1.55
C ASP A 243 -15.12 0.01 -0.37
N GLU A 244 -15.05 0.57 0.84
CA GLU A 244 -14.81 -0.19 2.06
C GLU A 244 -16.03 -1.04 2.43
N HIS A 245 -17.25 -0.49 2.31
CA HIS A 245 -18.49 -1.23 2.49
C HIS A 245 -18.59 -2.43 1.54
N ALA A 246 -18.37 -2.22 0.24
CA ALA A 246 -18.37 -3.28 -0.77
C ALA A 246 -17.34 -4.38 -0.46
N HIS A 247 -16.17 -4.00 0.05
CA HIS A 247 -15.16 -4.97 0.52
C HIS A 247 -15.68 -5.81 1.69
N THR A 248 -16.24 -5.16 2.72
CA THR A 248 -16.72 -5.87 3.92
C THR A 248 -17.88 -6.82 3.62
N VAL A 249 -18.75 -6.49 2.66
CA VAL A 249 -19.81 -7.39 2.17
C VAL A 249 -19.22 -8.65 1.52
N GLY A 250 -18.15 -8.50 0.75
CA GLY A 250 -17.47 -9.63 0.11
C GLY A 250 -16.79 -10.56 1.10
N GLU A 251 -16.04 -10.00 2.05
CA GLU A 251 -15.36 -10.76 3.10
C GLU A 251 -16.33 -11.37 4.13
N ALA A 252 -17.53 -10.78 4.31
CA ALA A 252 -18.63 -11.38 5.07
C ALA A 252 -19.32 -12.57 4.34
N GLY A 253 -18.82 -12.98 3.18
CA GLY A 253 -19.30 -14.15 2.45
C GLY A 253 -20.31 -13.87 1.34
N SER A 254 -20.53 -12.59 0.96
CA SER A 254 -21.45 -12.19 -0.11
C SER A 254 -20.72 -11.66 -1.36
N PRO A 255 -19.94 -12.48 -2.08
CA PRO A 255 -19.11 -12.03 -3.20
C PRO A 255 -19.91 -11.46 -4.37
N ALA A 256 -21.13 -11.97 -4.63
CA ALA A 256 -22.01 -11.46 -5.67
C ALA A 256 -22.55 -10.05 -5.36
N GLU A 257 -22.88 -9.77 -4.09
CA GLU A 257 -23.30 -8.44 -3.65
C GLU A 257 -22.13 -7.46 -3.67
N ALA A 258 -20.93 -7.90 -3.24
CA ALA A 258 -19.71 -7.11 -3.37
C ALA A 258 -19.42 -6.74 -4.83
N ALA A 259 -19.52 -7.69 -5.77
CA ALA A 259 -19.37 -7.46 -7.20
C ALA A 259 -20.35 -6.39 -7.72
N TYR A 260 -21.64 -6.49 -7.34
CA TYR A 260 -22.67 -5.51 -7.68
C TYR A 260 -22.36 -4.11 -7.13
N LEU A 261 -21.96 -4.01 -5.85
CA LEU A 261 -21.57 -2.75 -5.21
C LEU A 261 -20.33 -2.12 -5.88
N TYR A 262 -19.36 -2.94 -6.28
CA TYR A 262 -18.17 -2.50 -7.00
C TYR A 262 -18.45 -2.05 -8.43
N ALA A 263 -19.37 -2.71 -9.15
CA ALA A 263 -19.82 -2.27 -10.46
C ALA A 263 -20.41 -0.85 -10.39
N ALA A 264 -21.38 -0.63 -9.49
CA ALA A 264 -21.99 0.68 -9.29
C ALA A 264 -20.97 1.75 -8.84
N LEU A 265 -20.02 1.39 -7.98
CA LEU A 265 -18.95 2.29 -7.56
C LEU A 265 -17.99 2.64 -8.72
N ALA A 266 -17.68 1.70 -9.60
CA ALA A 266 -16.79 1.93 -10.73
C ALA A 266 -17.37 2.95 -11.73
N ASP A 267 -18.68 2.90 -11.96
CA ASP A 267 -19.39 3.85 -12.82
C ASP A 267 -19.48 5.24 -12.18
N ASP A 268 -19.84 5.33 -10.89
CA ASP A 268 -19.86 6.59 -10.16
C ASP A 268 -18.47 7.23 -10.05
N ALA A 269 -17.42 6.44 -9.77
CA ALA A 269 -16.05 6.92 -9.75
C ALA A 269 -15.58 7.37 -11.15
N ALA A 270 -15.96 6.65 -12.22
CA ALA A 270 -15.64 7.07 -13.59
C ALA A 270 -16.31 8.39 -13.98
N ARG A 271 -17.53 8.64 -13.49
CA ARG A 271 -18.31 9.87 -13.70
C ARG A 271 -17.77 11.06 -12.90
N VAL A 272 -17.46 10.85 -11.62
CA VAL A 272 -17.06 11.92 -10.69
C VAL A 272 -15.56 12.23 -10.75
N LEU A 273 -14.72 11.19 -10.74
CA LEU A 273 -13.25 11.32 -10.64
C LEU A 273 -12.57 11.15 -12.01
N GLY A 274 -13.27 10.57 -12.98
CA GLY A 274 -12.79 10.32 -14.33
C GLY A 274 -12.39 8.87 -14.59
N ARG A 275 -12.48 8.46 -15.86
CA ARG A 275 -12.27 7.07 -16.33
C ARG A 275 -10.89 6.46 -16.03
N HIS A 276 -9.89 7.30 -15.81
CA HIS A 276 -8.48 6.93 -15.57
C HIS A 276 -8.01 7.23 -14.13
N HIS A 277 -8.89 7.70 -13.26
CA HIS A 277 -8.52 7.97 -11.87
C HIS A 277 -8.20 6.64 -11.13
N PRO A 278 -7.16 6.59 -10.27
CA PRO A 278 -6.75 5.34 -9.61
C PRO A 278 -7.87 4.62 -8.85
N GLN A 279 -8.77 5.37 -8.19
CA GLN A 279 -9.93 4.80 -7.51
C GLN A 279 -10.93 4.14 -8.48
N THR A 280 -11.09 4.68 -9.70
CA THR A 280 -11.94 4.11 -10.75
C THR A 280 -11.36 2.79 -11.26
N SER A 281 -10.04 2.76 -11.51
CA SER A 281 -9.35 1.53 -11.92
C SER A 281 -9.47 0.44 -10.86
N ARG A 282 -9.22 0.77 -9.59
CA ARG A 282 -9.31 -0.18 -8.48
C ARG A 282 -10.73 -0.71 -8.27
N ALA A 283 -11.76 0.13 -8.41
CA ALA A 283 -13.15 -0.33 -8.32
C ALA A 283 -13.51 -1.34 -9.43
N ARG A 284 -12.98 -1.18 -10.65
CA ARG A 284 -13.12 -2.16 -11.75
C ARG A 284 -12.37 -3.47 -11.50
N GLU A 285 -11.16 -3.38 -10.97
CA GLU A 285 -10.37 -4.57 -10.60
C GLU A 285 -11.03 -5.36 -9.47
N HIS A 286 -11.54 -4.67 -8.45
CA HIS A 286 -12.34 -5.27 -7.38
C HIS A 286 -13.63 -5.89 -7.93
N HIS A 287 -14.35 -5.21 -8.82
CA HIS A 287 -15.52 -5.80 -9.51
C HIS A 287 -15.16 -7.12 -10.20
N ALA A 288 -14.11 -7.16 -11.02
CA ALA A 288 -13.69 -8.39 -11.70
C ALA A 288 -13.27 -9.50 -10.72
N SER A 289 -12.52 -9.17 -9.67
CA SER A 289 -12.10 -10.12 -8.62
C SER A 289 -13.30 -10.71 -7.87
N TRP A 290 -14.26 -9.89 -7.47
CA TRP A 290 -15.46 -10.35 -6.75
C TRP A 290 -16.44 -11.11 -7.64
N THR A 291 -16.56 -10.74 -8.92
CA THR A 291 -17.32 -11.52 -9.93
C THR A 291 -16.72 -12.92 -10.12
N ALA A 292 -15.39 -13.03 -10.17
CA ALA A 292 -14.72 -14.34 -10.20
C ALA A 292 -14.92 -15.15 -8.91
N ARG A 293 -14.85 -14.50 -7.73
CA ARG A 293 -15.12 -15.13 -6.41
C ARG A 293 -16.59 -15.53 -6.24
N ALA A 294 -17.52 -14.90 -6.95
CA ALA A 294 -18.92 -15.30 -7.05
C ALA A 294 -19.16 -16.50 -8.01
N GLY A 295 -18.11 -16.99 -8.68
CA GLY A 295 -18.16 -18.13 -9.60
C GLY A 295 -18.21 -17.77 -11.09
N ASP A 296 -18.46 -16.51 -11.44
CA ASP A 296 -18.52 -16.06 -12.83
C ASP A 296 -17.13 -15.63 -13.36
N THR A 297 -16.26 -16.61 -13.54
CA THR A 297 -14.91 -16.40 -14.09
C THR A 297 -14.94 -15.88 -15.53
N VAL A 298 -15.99 -16.19 -16.30
CA VAL A 298 -16.16 -15.76 -17.70
C VAL A 298 -16.59 -14.29 -17.77
N GLY A 299 -17.54 -13.87 -16.94
CA GLY A 299 -17.92 -12.47 -16.78
C GLY A 299 -16.76 -11.63 -16.25
N ALA A 300 -16.03 -12.13 -15.25
CA ALA A 300 -14.82 -11.49 -14.73
C ALA A 300 -13.77 -11.24 -15.83
N ALA A 301 -13.51 -12.24 -16.69
CA ALA A 301 -12.57 -12.12 -17.81
C ALA A 301 -13.04 -11.18 -18.94
N ARG A 302 -14.33 -10.86 -19.02
CA ARG A 302 -14.92 -9.90 -19.97
C ARG A 302 -14.91 -8.47 -19.48
N LEU A 303 -14.71 -8.24 -18.18
CA LEU A 303 -14.62 -6.89 -17.63
C LEU A 303 -13.31 -6.22 -18.06
N PRO A 304 -13.32 -4.90 -18.34
CA PRO A 304 -12.13 -4.19 -18.80
C PRO A 304 -11.06 -4.14 -17.72
N SER A 305 -10.03 -4.98 -17.86
CA SER A 305 -8.83 -4.92 -17.02
C SER A 305 -7.97 -3.72 -17.42
N VAL A 306 -7.47 -2.98 -16.44
CA VAL A 306 -6.56 -1.85 -16.69
C VAL A 306 -5.14 -2.39 -16.86
N GLY A 307 -4.90 -3.08 -17.97
CA GLY A 307 -3.53 -3.31 -18.44
C GLY A 307 -2.86 -1.97 -18.73
N LEU A 308 -1.61 -1.78 -18.31
CA LEU A 308 -0.79 -0.57 -18.57
C LEU A 308 -0.34 -0.47 -20.04
N THR A 309 -1.16 -0.93 -20.99
CA THR A 309 -0.79 -1.17 -22.39
C THR A 309 -0.87 0.06 -23.28
N ASP A 310 -0.94 1.28 -22.72
CA ASP A 310 -0.89 2.52 -23.50
C ASP A 310 -0.18 3.68 -22.76
N ARG A 311 1.16 3.60 -22.68
CA ARG A 311 2.04 4.73 -22.30
C ARG A 311 3.10 5.07 -23.36
N THR A 312 2.99 4.52 -24.56
CA THR A 312 3.88 4.85 -25.70
C THR A 312 3.42 6.06 -26.52
N ALA A 313 2.28 6.66 -26.19
CA ALA A 313 1.63 7.70 -26.99
C ALA A 313 1.96 9.18 -26.64
N VAL A 314 3.12 9.49 -26.02
CA VAL A 314 3.64 10.89 -25.98
C VAL A 314 5.16 10.98 -26.18
N THR A 315 5.63 10.75 -27.41
CA THR A 315 6.94 11.27 -27.86
C THR A 315 6.98 11.51 -29.36
N ARG A 316 6.18 12.47 -29.86
CA ARG A 316 6.39 13.04 -31.19
C ARG A 316 5.93 14.50 -31.33
N VAL A 317 6.52 15.38 -30.52
CA VAL A 317 6.60 16.81 -30.91
C VAL A 317 7.55 16.89 -32.11
N GLY A 318 6.98 16.89 -33.32
CA GLY A 318 7.75 17.08 -34.54
C GLY A 318 8.47 18.44 -34.55
N PRO A 319 9.61 18.57 -35.26
CA PRO A 319 10.35 19.82 -35.27
C PRO A 319 9.49 20.94 -35.89
N ARG A 320 9.21 21.99 -35.10
CA ARG A 320 8.60 23.21 -35.62
C ARG A 320 9.53 23.79 -36.69
N ARG A 321 9.06 23.86 -37.93
CA ARG A 321 9.76 24.60 -38.99
C ARG A 321 9.89 26.05 -38.56
N VAL A 322 11.13 26.50 -38.34
CA VAL A 322 11.44 27.92 -38.17
C VAL A 322 11.33 28.57 -39.54
N GLY A 323 10.28 29.35 -39.75
CA GLY A 323 10.20 30.26 -40.89
C GLY A 323 11.21 31.40 -40.73
N ARG A 324 11.92 31.72 -41.81
CA ARG A 324 12.85 32.85 -41.91
C ARG A 324 13.06 33.19 -43.39
N PRO A 325 13.31 34.45 -43.76
CA PRO A 325 13.01 35.70 -43.04
C PRO A 325 11.57 36.18 -43.27
#